data_AF-A0A7K1AAR1-F1
#
_entry.id   AF-A0A7K1AAR1-F1
#
_cell.length_a   1.000
_cell.length_b   1.000
_cell.length_c   1.000
_cell.angle_alpha   90.00
_cell.angle_beta   90.00
_cell.angle_gamma   90.00
#
_symmetry.space_group_name_H-M   'P 1'
#
loop_
_entity.id
_entity.type
_entity.pdbx_description
1 polymer ?
#
loop_
_entity_poly.entity_id
_entity_poly.type
_entity_poly.pdbx_seq_one_letter_code
_entity_poly.pdbx_strand_id
1 'polypeptide(L)'
;MSNSRKVALQALLAVEASDAYLNLVLPKLIGSSKLSTPDAAFATELAYGTSRNQGFYDFVIEKAGGRAPSEIDTDVLCSIRMGTHQLLVLETPAHAAIFETVELVK
;
A
#
# COMPACT_ATOMS: atom_id res chain seq x y z
N MET A 1 -13.54 -1.30 5.76
CA MET A 1 -12.36 -1.42 4.90
C MET A 1 -12.66 -0.87 3.51
N SER A 2 -11.96 0.18 3.08
CA SER A 2 -12.22 0.75 1.75
C SER A 2 -11.73 -0.19 0.64
N ASN A 3 -12.55 -0.38 -0.39
CA ASN A 3 -12.19 -1.20 -1.57
C ASN A 3 -10.91 -0.65 -2.25
N SER A 4 -10.70 0.66 -2.21
CA SER A 4 -9.52 1.33 -2.77
C SER A 4 -8.18 0.89 -2.15
N ARG A 5 -8.10 0.70 -0.81
CA ARG A 5 -6.88 0.21 -0.17
C ARG A 5 -6.58 -1.24 -0.51
N LYS A 6 -7.61 -2.09 -0.57
CA LYS A 6 -7.46 -3.49 -1.00
C LYS A 6 -6.89 -3.59 -2.42
N VAL A 7 -7.39 -2.77 -3.33
CA VAL A 7 -6.91 -2.72 -4.73
C VAL A 7 -5.44 -2.30 -4.80
N ALA A 8 -5.04 -1.29 -4.01
CA ALA A 8 -3.64 -0.87 -3.93
C ALA A 8 -2.73 -1.99 -3.39
N LEU A 9 -3.14 -2.67 -2.30
CA LEU A 9 -2.40 -3.78 -1.73
C LEU A 9 -2.25 -4.94 -2.71
N GLN A 10 -3.34 -5.34 -3.38
CA GLN A 10 -3.32 -6.38 -4.42
C GLN A 10 -2.37 -6.04 -5.57
N ALA A 11 -2.33 -4.77 -5.98
CA ALA A 11 -1.44 -4.32 -7.04
C ALA A 11 0.04 -4.44 -6.61
N LEU A 12 0.37 -4.00 -5.39
CA LEU A 12 1.73 -4.09 -4.84
C LEU A 12 2.16 -5.55 -4.67
N LEU A 13 1.30 -6.41 -4.13
CA LEU A 13 1.57 -7.84 -3.97
C LEU A 13 1.81 -8.54 -5.30
N ALA A 14 1.05 -8.18 -6.34
CA ALA A 14 1.25 -8.74 -7.68
C ALA A 14 2.60 -8.34 -8.29
N VAL A 15 3.08 -7.11 -8.01
CA VAL A 15 4.41 -6.65 -8.42
C VAL A 15 5.50 -7.47 -7.71
N GLU A 16 5.39 -7.63 -6.39
CA GLU A 16 6.34 -8.40 -5.57
C GLU A 16 6.39 -9.89 -5.97
N ALA A 17 5.25 -10.49 -6.37
CA ALA A 17 5.16 -11.91 -6.66
C ALA A 17 5.51 -12.32 -8.10
N SER A 18 5.45 -11.41 -9.08
CA SER A 18 5.42 -11.81 -10.51
C SER A 18 6.27 -10.96 -11.46
N ASP A 19 7.20 -10.14 -10.95
CA ASP A 19 7.96 -9.15 -11.75
C ASP A 19 7.04 -8.32 -12.68
N ALA A 20 5.81 -8.11 -12.21
CA ALA A 20 4.79 -7.40 -12.96
C ALA A 20 4.96 -5.91 -12.74
N TYR A 21 4.67 -5.10 -13.77
CA TYR A 21 4.74 -3.66 -13.63
C TYR A 21 3.44 -3.07 -13.09
N LEU A 22 3.56 -2.16 -12.12
CA LEU A 22 2.42 -1.55 -11.44
C LEU A 22 1.48 -0.83 -12.43
N ASN A 23 2.04 -0.20 -13.47
CA ASN A 23 1.28 0.47 -14.52
C ASN A 23 0.45 -0.47 -15.41
N LEU A 24 0.76 -1.76 -15.40
CA LEU A 24 -0.01 -2.78 -16.13
C LEU A 24 -1.06 -3.45 -15.24
N VAL A 25 -0.74 -3.65 -13.96
CA VAL A 25 -1.61 -4.37 -13.01
C VAL A 25 -2.71 -3.47 -12.47
N LEU A 26 -2.35 -2.26 -12.02
CA LEU A 26 -3.27 -1.39 -11.30
C LEU A 26 -4.51 -0.96 -12.12
N PRO A 27 -4.38 -0.55 -13.41
CA PRO A 27 -5.56 -0.21 -14.21
C PRO A 27 -6.54 -1.38 -14.39
N LYS A 28 -6.03 -2.62 -14.48
CA LYS A 28 -6.87 -3.82 -14.60
C LYS A 28 -7.64 -4.05 -13.30
N LEU A 29 -6.97 -3.96 -12.16
CA LEU A 29 -7.60 -4.12 -10.85
C LEU A 29 -8.66 -3.03 -10.61
N ILE A 30 -8.36 -1.77 -10.91
CA ILE A 30 -9.33 -0.65 -10.83
C ILE A 30 -10.56 -0.94 -11.71
N GLY A 31 -10.34 -1.36 -12.97
CA GLY A 31 -11.43 -1.71 -13.89
C GLY A 31 -12.34 -2.83 -13.38
N SER A 32 -11.78 -3.82 -12.67
CA SER A 32 -12.54 -4.94 -12.10
C SER A 32 -13.23 -4.65 -10.75
N SER A 33 -12.76 -3.64 -10.01
CA SER A 33 -13.16 -3.41 -8.62
C SER A 33 -14.34 -2.46 -8.44
N LYS A 34 -14.89 -1.91 -9.54
CA LYS A 34 -16.05 -1.00 -9.55
C LYS A 34 -15.90 0.19 -8.59
N LEU A 35 -14.68 0.72 -8.48
CA LEU A 35 -14.40 1.88 -7.64
C LEU A 35 -15.09 3.15 -8.17
N SER A 36 -15.49 4.02 -7.25
CA SER A 36 -15.83 5.40 -7.60
C SER A 36 -14.59 6.14 -8.14
N THR A 37 -14.77 7.23 -8.88
CA THR A 37 -13.63 8.02 -9.37
C THR A 37 -12.69 8.48 -8.25
N PRO A 38 -13.17 9.01 -7.10
CA PRO A 38 -12.30 9.35 -5.98
C PRO A 38 -11.56 8.14 -5.38
N ASP A 39 -12.22 6.99 -5.28
CA ASP A 39 -11.60 5.76 -4.78
C ASP A 39 -10.52 5.22 -5.73
N ALA A 40 -10.77 5.30 -7.04
CA ALA A 40 -9.78 4.92 -8.05
C ALA A 40 -8.56 5.85 -8.03
N ALA A 41 -8.78 7.16 -7.87
CA ALA A 41 -7.70 8.14 -7.69
C ALA A 41 -6.90 7.85 -6.41
N PHE A 42 -7.58 7.58 -5.30
CA PHE A 42 -6.93 7.22 -4.04
C PHE A 42 -6.13 5.92 -4.14
N ALA A 43 -6.69 4.87 -4.75
CA ALA A 43 -5.97 3.62 -4.98
C ALA A 43 -4.73 3.82 -5.88
N THR A 44 -4.86 4.70 -6.88
CA THR A 44 -3.77 5.08 -7.78
C THR A 44 -2.63 5.75 -7.01
N GLU A 45 -2.92 6.81 -6.27
CA GLU A 45 -1.91 7.51 -5.47
C GLU A 45 -1.30 6.58 -4.43
N LEU A 46 -2.11 5.82 -3.70
CA LEU A 46 -1.59 4.93 -2.66
C LEU A 46 -0.65 3.87 -3.23
N ALA A 47 -0.99 3.23 -4.35
CA ALA A 47 -0.12 2.21 -4.96
C ALA A 47 1.17 2.83 -5.53
N TYR A 48 1.06 3.87 -6.35
CA TYR A 48 2.23 4.49 -6.98
C TYR A 48 3.12 5.23 -5.97
N GLY A 49 2.52 5.95 -5.03
CA GLY A 49 3.22 6.66 -3.97
C GLY A 49 3.97 5.72 -3.04
N THR A 50 3.38 4.56 -2.72
CA THR A 50 4.04 3.50 -1.95
C THR A 50 5.23 2.91 -2.71
N SER A 51 5.03 2.50 -3.96
CA SER A 51 6.11 1.91 -4.77
C SER A 51 7.25 2.90 -5.04
N ARG A 52 6.92 4.18 -5.33
CA ARG A 52 7.90 5.23 -5.61
C ARG A 52 8.86 5.48 -4.44
N ASN A 53 8.37 5.40 -3.22
CA ASN A 53 9.13 5.73 -2.01
C ASN A 53 9.48 4.49 -1.17
N GLN A 54 9.40 3.29 -1.76
CA GLN A 54 9.57 2.03 -1.05
C GLN A 54 10.85 1.97 -0.21
N GLY A 55 12.00 2.35 -0.78
CA GLY A 55 13.27 2.33 -0.05
C GLY A 55 13.32 3.31 1.14
N PHE A 56 12.63 4.45 1.04
CA PHE A 56 12.50 5.38 2.16
C PHE A 56 11.59 4.80 3.26
N TYR A 57 10.48 4.17 2.87
CA TYR A 57 9.58 3.54 3.84
C TYR A 57 10.22 2.34 4.52
N ASP A 58 10.98 1.51 3.79
CA ASP A 58 11.74 0.41 4.36
C ASP A 58 12.71 0.89 5.44
N PHE A 59 13.44 1.98 5.18
CA PHE A 59 14.29 2.60 6.19
C PHE A 59 13.51 3.09 7.42
N VAL A 60 12.38 3.77 7.22
CA VAL A 60 11.53 4.23 8.32
C VAL A 60 10.98 3.06 9.14
N ILE A 61 10.51 2.01 8.47
CA ILE A 61 9.94 0.80 9.08
C ILE A 61 11.02 0.09 9.91
N GLU A 62 12.23 -0.04 9.37
CA GLU A 62 13.35 -0.65 10.10
C GLU A 62 13.68 0.14 11.37
N LYS A 63 13.75 1.48 11.27
CA LYS A 63 14.05 2.33 12.42
C LYS A 63 12.94 2.34 13.47
N ALA A 64 11.68 2.30 13.05
CA ALA A 64 10.54 2.31 13.97
C ALA A 64 10.25 0.93 14.59
N GLY A 65 10.40 -0.14 13.81
CA GLY A 65 10.04 -1.51 14.19
C GLY A 65 11.18 -2.33 14.79
N GLY A 66 12.44 -1.89 14.63
CA GLY A 66 13.62 -2.61 15.13
C GLY A 66 13.85 -3.97 14.46
N ARG A 67 13.28 -4.18 13.28
CA ARG A 67 13.37 -5.41 12.47
C ARG A 67 13.66 -5.02 11.02
N ALA A 68 14.50 -5.80 10.35
CA ALA A 68 14.76 -5.58 8.94
C ALA A 68 13.48 -5.89 8.13
N PRO A 69 13.18 -5.13 7.06
CA PRO A 69 12.02 -5.39 6.20
C PRO A 69 11.98 -6.82 5.66
N SER A 70 13.13 -7.43 5.39
CA SER A 70 13.26 -8.81 4.94
C SER A 70 12.80 -9.86 5.97
N GLU A 71 12.62 -9.47 7.23
CA GLU A 71 12.13 -10.34 8.32
C GLU A 71 10.62 -10.24 8.51
N ILE A 72 9.92 -9.47 7.65
CA ILE A 72 8.49 -9.23 7.70
C ILE A 72 7.85 -9.92 6.49
N ASP A 73 6.75 -10.63 6.71
CA ASP A 73 5.99 -11.26 5.64
C ASP A 73 5.57 -10.22 4.59
N THR A 74 5.65 -10.57 3.31
CA THR A 74 5.53 -9.60 2.20
C THR A 74 4.21 -8.85 2.20
N ASP A 75 3.10 -9.50 2.53
CA ASP A 75 1.78 -8.89 2.63
C ASP A 75 1.67 -7.89 3.77
N VAL A 76 2.21 -8.24 4.94
CA VAL A 76 2.33 -7.36 6.09
C VAL A 76 3.23 -6.16 5.76
N LEU A 77 4.38 -6.40 5.14
CA LEU A 77 5.32 -5.34 4.76
C LEU A 77 4.70 -4.37 3.75
N CYS A 78 4.02 -4.87 2.71
CA CYS A 78 3.30 -4.03 1.75
C CYS A 78 2.24 -3.18 2.44
N SER A 79 1.47 -3.75 3.38
CA SER A 79 0.48 -3.01 4.15
C SER A 79 1.13 -1.93 5.03
N ILE A 80 2.22 -2.24 5.73
CA ILE A 80 2.95 -1.26 6.55
C ILE A 80 3.48 -0.13 5.67
N ARG A 81 4.09 -0.42 4.51
CA ARG A 81 4.56 0.61 3.57
C ARG A 81 3.42 1.52 3.10
N MET A 82 2.24 0.98 2.81
CA MET A 82 1.03 1.78 2.50
C MET A 82 0.60 2.64 3.69
N GLY A 83 0.65 2.11 4.91
CA GLY A 83 0.40 2.86 6.14
C GLY A 83 1.38 4.01 6.32
N THR A 84 2.67 3.77 6.10
CA THR A 84 3.73 4.79 6.15
C THR A 84 3.50 5.89 5.11
N HIS A 85 3.14 5.54 3.87
CA HIS A 85 2.80 6.53 2.85
C HIS A 85 1.60 7.39 3.26
N GLN A 86 0.54 6.77 3.80
CA GLN A 86 -0.63 7.49 4.29
C GLN A 86 -0.31 8.48 5.40
N LEU A 87 0.59 8.10 6.32
CA LEU A 87 0.99 8.95 7.44
C LEU A 87 1.93 10.07 7.03
N LEU A 88 2.93 9.78 6.20
CA LEU A 88 4.04 10.70 5.90
C LEU A 88 3.80 11.58 4.68
N VAL A 89 2.94 11.18 3.74
CA VAL A 89 2.73 11.90 2.49
C VAL A 89 1.28 12.34 2.31
N LEU A 90 0.32 11.44 2.56
CA LEU A 90 -1.10 11.78 2.43
C LEU A 90 -1.67 12.49 3.67
N GLU A 91 -0.88 12.59 4.75
CA GLU A 91 -1.25 13.21 6.02
C GLU A 91 -2.62 12.70 6.54
N THR A 92 -2.92 11.44 6.26
CA THR A 92 -4.16 10.80 6.70
C THR A 92 -4.17 10.78 8.24
N PRO A 93 -5.31 11.10 8.90
CA PRO A 93 -5.39 11.08 10.36
C PRO A 93 -4.86 9.76 10.92
N ALA A 94 -3.92 9.84 11.87
CA ALA A 94 -3.15 8.68 12.30
C ALA A 94 -4.03 7.50 12.75
N HIS A 95 -5.10 7.77 13.50
CA HIS A 95 -6.05 6.74 13.93
C HIS A 95 -6.72 6.01 12.76
N ALA A 96 -7.05 6.73 11.68
CA ALA A 96 -7.68 6.16 10.50
C ALA A 96 -6.67 5.36 9.66
N ALA A 97 -5.47 5.90 9.45
CA ALA A 97 -4.41 5.22 8.72
C ALA A 97 -4.00 3.91 9.41
N ILE A 98 -3.80 3.94 10.73
CA ILE A 98 -3.44 2.75 11.52
C ILE A 98 -4.58 1.73 11.51
N PHE A 99 -5.81 2.15 11.81
CA PHE A 99 -6.95 1.24 11.85
C PHE A 99 -7.16 0.52 10.51
N GLU A 100 -7.22 1.27 9.40
CA GLU A 100 -7.42 0.65 8.08
C GLU A 100 -6.24 -0.24 7.66
N THR A 101 -4.99 0.13 8.01
CA THR A 101 -3.80 -0.68 7.71
C THR A 101 -3.80 -2.01 8.46
N VAL A 102 -4.21 -1.99 9.74
CA VAL A 102 -4.37 -3.21 10.54
C VAL A 102 -5.50 -4.08 10.01
N GLU A 103 -6.65 -3.48 9.69
CA GLU A 103 -7.77 -4.23 9.12
C GLU A 103 -7.40 -4.91 7.80
N LEU A 104 -6.56 -4.29 6.94
CA LEU A 104 -6.16 -4.84 5.64
C LEU A 104 -5.49 -6.22 5.68
N VAL A 105 -4.84 -6.55 6.80
CA VAL A 105 -4.04 -7.78 6.97
C VAL A 105 -4.62 -8.73 8.02
N LYS A 106 -5.86 -8.48 8.47
CA LYS A 106 -6.64 -9.41 9.29
C LYS A 106 -7.41 -10.39 8.42
#